data_AF-A0A7S0XIR7-F1
#
_entry.id   AF-A0A7S0XIR7-F1
#
_cell.length_a   1.000
_cell.length_b   1.000
_cell.length_c   1.000
_cell.angle_alpha   90.00
_cell.angle_beta   90.00
_cell.angle_gamma   90.00
#
_symmetry.space_group_name_H-M   'P 1'
#
loop_
_entity.id
_entity.type
_entity.pdbx_description
1 polymer ?
#
loop_
_entity_poly.entity_id
_entity_poly.type
_entity_poly.pdbx_seq_one_letter_code
_entity_poly.pdbx_strand_id
1 'polypeptide(L)'
;TAARLFRCWVGYLLAETESELSFDIARNVIHMSCSLEQKMWWDSSSTLRQLPGIGPASCTALKSLGIDSFDKLTECHPRKIETILKKSAPFGATILEKASQIPKLEIATKFILQSEQATTADVTAANVSESKVSVRINLALHVHRRQVRRAISPWEQSARG
;
A
#
# COMPACT_ATOMS: atom_id res chain seq x y z
N THR A 1 -1.52 8.33 20.11
CA THR A 1 -1.10 7.14 20.89
C THR A 1 -0.94 5.90 20.02
N ALA A 2 -1.91 5.54 19.17
CA ALA A 2 -1.85 4.35 18.31
C ALA A 2 -0.65 4.32 17.32
N ALA A 3 -0.36 5.43 16.62
CA ALA A 3 0.76 5.48 15.66
C ALA A 3 2.13 5.16 16.29
N ARG A 4 2.34 5.55 17.55
CA ARG A 4 3.59 5.23 18.28
C ARG A 4 3.69 3.73 18.56
N LEU A 5 2.58 3.08 18.94
CA LEU A 5 2.53 1.65 19.18
C LEU A 5 2.82 0.87 17.89
N PHE A 6 2.18 1.23 16.78
CA PHE A 6 2.42 0.56 15.50
C PHE A 6 3.85 0.74 15.01
N ARG A 7 4.43 1.95 15.13
CA ARG A 7 5.85 2.16 14.80
C ARG A 7 6.78 1.32 15.68
N CYS A 8 6.51 1.21 16.98
CA CYS A 8 7.27 0.35 17.87
C CYS A 8 7.13 -1.14 17.50
N TRP A 9 5.92 -1.60 17.17
CA TRP A 9 5.67 -2.96 16.72
C TRP A 9 6.36 -3.29 15.39
N VAL A 10 6.29 -2.40 14.40
CA VAL A 10 7.01 -2.57 13.14
C VAL A 10 8.52 -2.65 13.40
N GLY A 11 9.06 -1.75 14.24
CA GLY A 11 10.48 -1.79 14.59
C GLY A 11 10.90 -3.08 15.29
N TYR A 12 10.07 -3.59 16.21
CA TYR A 12 10.30 -4.86 16.88
C TYR A 12 10.26 -6.05 15.90
N LEU A 13 9.23 -6.13 15.06
CA LEU A 13 9.07 -7.22 14.10
C LEU A 13 10.19 -7.24 13.05
N LEU A 14 10.64 -6.07 12.61
CA LEU A 14 11.76 -5.96 11.68
C LEU A 14 13.12 -6.31 12.32
N ALA A 15 13.25 -6.18 13.65
CA ALA A 15 14.43 -6.64 14.39
C ALA A 15 14.41 -8.15 14.62
N GLU A 16 13.22 -8.76 14.67
CA GLU A 16 13.01 -10.20 14.81
C GLU A 16 13.06 -10.89 13.43
N THR A 17 14.27 -11.11 12.90
CA THR A 17 14.52 -11.60 11.54
C THR A 17 14.32 -13.11 11.32
N GLU A 18 13.96 -13.86 12.37
CA GLU A 18 14.02 -15.33 12.37
C GLU A 18 12.69 -16.04 12.03
N SER A 19 11.56 -15.32 11.92
CA SER A 19 10.24 -15.96 11.75
C SER A 19 9.53 -15.53 10.45
N GLU A 20 9.09 -16.51 9.63
CA GLU A 20 8.21 -16.25 8.48
C GLU A 20 6.91 -15.52 8.88
N LEU A 21 6.44 -15.74 10.10
CA LEU A 21 5.25 -15.08 10.67
C LEU A 21 5.47 -13.57 10.85
N SER A 22 6.74 -13.12 10.96
CA SER A 22 7.08 -11.73 11.21
C SER A 22 6.69 -10.80 10.05
N PHE A 23 6.82 -11.25 8.81
CA PHE A 23 6.51 -10.43 7.62
C PHE A 23 5.00 -10.12 7.50
N ASP A 24 4.15 -11.14 7.61
CA ASP A 24 2.70 -10.95 7.50
C ASP A 24 2.16 -10.06 8.63
N ILE A 25 2.68 -10.23 9.84
CA ILE A 25 2.34 -9.37 10.98
C ILE A 25 2.82 -7.93 10.70
N ALA A 26 4.07 -7.73 10.26
CA ALA A 26 4.61 -6.40 9.98
C ALA A 26 3.80 -5.68 8.90
N ARG A 27 3.43 -6.39 7.82
CA ARG A 27 2.56 -5.88 6.75
C ARG A 27 1.19 -5.45 7.29
N ASN A 28 0.56 -6.30 8.11
CA ASN A 28 -0.76 -6.00 8.68
C ASN A 28 -0.72 -4.80 9.64
N VAL A 29 0.36 -4.67 10.43
CA VAL A 29 0.56 -3.51 11.31
C VAL A 29 0.71 -2.22 10.49
N ILE A 30 1.46 -2.26 9.39
CA ILE A 30 1.59 -1.12 8.46
C ILE A 30 0.23 -0.75 7.88
N HIS A 31 -0.52 -1.71 7.36
CA HIS A 31 -1.87 -1.47 6.82
C HIS A 31 -2.80 -0.86 7.86
N MET A 32 -2.76 -1.36 9.09
CA MET A 32 -3.55 -0.82 10.19
C MET A 32 -3.17 0.63 10.54
N SER A 33 -1.86 0.93 10.55
CA SER A 33 -1.36 2.29 10.78
C SER A 33 -1.86 3.25 9.70
N CYS A 34 -1.70 2.89 8.43
CA CYS A 34 -2.22 3.65 7.30
C CYS A 34 -3.74 3.87 7.41
N SER A 35 -4.47 2.83 7.82
CA SER A 35 -5.92 2.91 7.94
C SER A 35 -6.40 3.84 9.04
N LEU A 36 -5.71 3.86 10.18
CA LEU A 36 -6.03 4.80 11.26
C LEU A 36 -5.71 6.25 10.86
N GLU A 37 -4.59 6.48 10.18
CA GLU A 37 -4.20 7.82 9.73
C GLU A 37 -5.18 8.38 8.69
N GLN A 38 -5.54 7.56 7.70
CA GLN A 38 -6.40 7.95 6.58
C GLN A 38 -7.90 7.82 6.89
N LYS A 39 -8.26 7.27 8.06
CA LYS A 39 -9.65 6.99 8.46
C LYS A 39 -10.40 6.21 7.36
N MET A 40 -9.71 5.20 6.82
CA MET A 40 -10.21 4.32 5.76
C MET A 40 -9.48 2.98 5.80
N TRP A 41 -10.14 1.90 5.43
CA TRP A 41 -9.47 0.61 5.26
C TRP A 41 -8.46 0.67 4.10
N TRP A 42 -7.34 -0.04 4.23
CA TRP A 42 -6.24 -0.06 3.25
C TRP A 42 -6.66 -0.60 1.88
N ASP A 43 -7.70 -1.43 1.85
CA ASP A 43 -8.30 -2.05 0.66
C ASP A 43 -9.52 -1.27 0.13
N SER A 44 -9.84 -0.12 0.71
CA SER A 44 -10.96 0.70 0.27
C SER A 44 -10.71 1.23 -1.14
N SER A 45 -11.67 1.05 -2.04
CA SER A 45 -11.60 1.59 -3.42
C SER A 45 -11.56 3.12 -3.50
N SER A 46 -11.65 3.82 -2.36
CA SER A 46 -11.83 5.28 -2.28
C SER A 46 -10.52 6.03 -2.03
N THR A 47 -9.51 5.78 -2.88
CA THR A 47 -8.16 6.35 -2.78
C THR A 47 -8.17 7.89 -2.71
N LEU A 48 -9.09 8.55 -3.42
CA LEU A 48 -9.22 10.00 -3.42
C LEU A 48 -9.56 10.62 -2.05
N ARG A 49 -10.07 9.83 -1.09
CA ARG A 49 -10.34 10.31 0.28
C ARG A 49 -9.09 10.68 1.08
N GLN A 50 -7.91 10.29 0.59
CA GLN A 50 -6.64 10.73 1.18
C GLN A 50 -6.43 12.24 1.04
N LEU A 51 -7.12 12.89 0.09
CA LEU A 51 -7.04 14.34 -0.11
C LEU A 51 -7.93 15.09 0.89
N PRO A 52 -7.42 16.17 1.50
CA PRO A 52 -8.21 16.95 2.45
C PRO A 52 -9.42 17.56 1.75
N GLY A 53 -10.59 17.43 2.39
CA GLY A 53 -11.85 17.94 1.85
C GLY A 53 -12.60 17.00 0.90
N ILE A 54 -12.04 15.82 0.56
CA ILE A 54 -12.77 14.77 -0.18
C ILE A 54 -13.43 13.80 0.82
N GLY A 55 -14.76 13.93 0.97
CA GLY A 55 -15.57 12.99 1.73
C GLY A 55 -16.03 11.77 0.92
N PRO A 56 -16.72 10.80 1.55
CA PRO A 56 -17.29 9.63 0.86
C PRO A 56 -18.19 10.02 -0.32
N ALA A 57 -19.11 10.98 -0.13
CA ALA A 57 -20.01 11.44 -1.19
C ALA A 57 -19.27 12.08 -2.38
N SER A 58 -18.25 12.91 -2.09
CA SER A 58 -17.39 13.52 -3.10
C SER A 58 -16.62 12.46 -3.90
N CYS A 59 -16.10 11.45 -3.21
CA CYS A 59 -15.41 10.33 -3.85
C CYS A 59 -16.36 9.55 -4.77
N THR A 60 -17.59 9.28 -4.33
CA THR A 60 -18.60 8.62 -5.18
C THR A 60 -18.95 9.45 -6.41
N ALA A 61 -19.12 10.77 -6.27
CA ALA A 61 -19.42 11.67 -7.38
C ALA A 61 -18.28 11.72 -8.42
N LEU A 62 -17.03 11.72 -7.97
CA LEU A 62 -15.86 11.66 -8.85
C LEU A 62 -15.77 10.30 -9.55
N LYS A 63 -15.95 9.20 -8.81
CA LYS A 63 -15.95 7.84 -9.37
C LYS A 63 -17.04 7.63 -10.41
N SER A 64 -18.25 8.16 -10.19
CA SER A 64 -19.34 8.06 -11.17
C SER A 64 -19.03 8.75 -12.51
N LEU A 65 -18.04 9.64 -12.53
CA LEU A 65 -17.56 10.33 -13.72
C LEU A 65 -16.21 9.78 -14.21
N GLY A 66 -15.81 8.61 -13.71
CA GLY A 66 -14.60 7.90 -14.12
C GLY A 66 -13.31 8.39 -13.45
N ILE A 67 -13.39 9.34 -12.51
CA ILE A 67 -12.24 9.88 -11.77
C ILE A 67 -12.09 9.08 -10.46
N ASP A 68 -11.26 8.03 -10.51
CA ASP A 68 -11.05 7.07 -9.41
C ASP A 68 -9.60 7.03 -8.90
N SER A 69 -8.65 7.64 -9.59
CA SER A 69 -7.22 7.70 -9.23
C SER A 69 -6.69 9.13 -9.15
N PHE A 70 -5.56 9.30 -8.47
CA PHE A 70 -4.88 10.59 -8.41
C PHE A 70 -4.42 11.07 -9.80
N ASP A 71 -3.96 10.16 -10.66
CA ASP A 71 -3.53 10.51 -12.02
C ASP A 71 -4.69 11.13 -12.83
N LYS A 72 -5.84 10.46 -12.85
CA LYS A 72 -7.04 10.98 -13.53
C LYS A 72 -7.53 12.28 -12.91
N LEU A 73 -7.38 12.44 -11.60
CA LEU A 73 -7.72 13.69 -10.92
C LEU A 73 -6.79 14.82 -11.37
N THR A 74 -5.46 14.58 -11.45
CA THR A 74 -4.47 15.58 -11.86
C THR A 74 -4.61 16.03 -13.32
N GLU A 75 -5.16 15.17 -14.19
CA GLU A 75 -5.48 15.50 -15.58
C GLU A 75 -6.73 16.38 -15.72
N CYS A 76 -7.56 16.48 -14.69
CA CYS A 76 -8.80 17.24 -14.74
C CYS A 76 -8.57 18.74 -14.52
N HIS A 77 -9.32 19.57 -15.26
CA HIS A 77 -9.32 21.02 -15.04
C HIS A 77 -9.93 21.37 -13.66
N PRO A 78 -9.33 22.30 -12.87
CA PRO A 78 -9.80 22.68 -11.53
C PRO A 78 -11.31 22.99 -11.47
N ARG A 79 -11.80 23.75 -12.45
CA ARG A 79 -13.22 24.14 -12.55
C ARG A 79 -14.18 22.97 -12.78
N LYS A 80 -13.71 21.90 -13.44
CA LYS A 80 -14.49 20.66 -13.62
C LYS A 80 -14.68 19.97 -12.27
N ILE A 81 -13.62 19.88 -11.47
CA ILE A 81 -13.64 19.30 -10.11
C ILE A 81 -14.60 20.08 -9.21
N GLU A 82 -14.53 21.41 -9.25
CA GLU A 82 -15.43 22.31 -8.50
C GLU A 82 -16.90 22.11 -8.87
N THR A 83 -17.19 22.00 -10.17
CA THR A 83 -18.54 21.76 -10.68
C THR A 83 -19.10 20.42 -10.19
N ILE A 84 -18.30 19.34 -10.29
CA ILE A 84 -18.70 18.01 -9.85
C ILE A 84 -18.99 17.98 -8.35
N LEU A 85 -18.12 18.61 -7.57
CA LEU A 85 -18.16 18.59 -6.12
C LEU A 85 -19.04 19.68 -5.51
N LYS A 86 -19.65 20.53 -6.34
CA LYS A 86 -20.47 21.68 -5.94
C LYS A 86 -19.71 22.58 -4.94
N LYS A 87 -18.43 22.82 -5.20
CA LYS A 87 -17.55 23.69 -4.40
C LYS A 87 -17.26 24.96 -5.17
N SER A 88 -17.01 26.05 -4.44
CA SER A 88 -16.53 27.30 -5.03
C SER A 88 -15.01 27.24 -5.25
N ALA A 89 -14.53 28.05 -6.19
CA ALA A 89 -13.10 28.37 -6.28
C ALA A 89 -12.59 28.87 -4.91
N PRO A 90 -11.34 28.57 -4.51
CA PRO A 90 -10.26 27.92 -5.27
C PRO A 90 -10.10 26.40 -5.04
N PHE A 91 -11.16 25.71 -4.59
CA PHE A 91 -11.08 24.33 -4.09
C PHE A 91 -10.42 23.35 -5.08
N GLY A 92 -10.75 23.44 -6.36
CA GLY A 92 -10.20 22.54 -7.38
C GLY A 92 -8.69 22.71 -7.53
N ALA A 93 -8.20 23.95 -7.49
CA ALA A 93 -6.78 24.25 -7.61
C ALA A 93 -5.99 23.75 -6.39
N THR A 94 -6.51 23.99 -5.18
CA THR A 94 -5.89 23.51 -3.94
C THR A 94 -5.82 21.98 -3.90
N ILE A 95 -6.86 21.29 -4.35
CA ILE A 95 -6.86 19.81 -4.39
C ILE A 95 -5.85 19.26 -5.39
N LEU A 96 -5.72 19.89 -6.57
CA LEU A 96 -4.75 19.47 -7.58
C LEU A 96 -3.31 19.65 -7.08
N GLU A 97 -3.02 20.73 -6.38
CA GLU A 97 -1.73 20.96 -5.73
C GLU A 97 -1.43 19.89 -4.67
N LYS A 98 -2.43 19.49 -3.87
CA LYS A 98 -2.26 18.40 -2.91
C LYS A 98 -2.09 17.04 -3.58
N ALA A 99 -2.79 16.80 -4.68
CA ALA A 99 -2.67 15.57 -5.45
C ALA A 99 -1.29 15.43 -6.11
N SER A 100 -0.68 16.54 -6.58
CA SER A 100 0.65 16.51 -7.19
C SER A 100 1.78 16.28 -6.17
N GLN A 101 1.54 16.60 -4.89
CA GLN A 101 2.48 16.33 -3.79
C GLN A 101 2.53 14.84 -3.37
N ILE A 102 1.58 14.02 -3.85
CA ILE A 102 1.56 12.58 -3.54
C ILE A 102 2.72 11.89 -4.25
N PRO A 103 3.55 11.09 -3.54
CA PRO A 103 4.67 10.40 -4.15
C PRO A 103 4.19 9.36 -5.17
N LYS A 104 4.76 9.39 -6.37
CA LYS A 104 4.55 8.37 -7.40
C LYS A 104 5.72 7.40 -7.34
N LEU A 105 5.53 6.28 -6.65
CA LEU A 105 6.59 5.30 -6.41
C LEU A 105 6.57 4.21 -7.48
N GLU A 106 7.70 4.04 -8.17
CA GLU A 106 7.96 2.88 -9.01
C GLU A 106 8.99 1.97 -8.35
N ILE A 107 8.68 0.67 -8.26
CA ILE A 107 9.54 -0.34 -7.64
C ILE A 107 10.06 -1.29 -8.72
N ALA A 108 11.38 -1.31 -8.90
CA ALA A 108 12.06 -2.26 -9.78
C ALA A 108 12.91 -3.24 -8.96
N THR A 109 12.72 -4.54 -9.17
CA THR A 109 13.45 -5.59 -8.48
C THR A 109 14.45 -6.26 -9.42
N LYS A 110 15.73 -6.31 -9.04
CA LYS A 110 16.75 -7.09 -9.76
C LYS A 110 17.23 -8.24 -8.89
N PHE A 111 16.99 -9.47 -9.33
CA PHE A 111 17.55 -10.66 -8.70
C PHE A 111 18.99 -10.86 -9.15
N ILE A 112 19.91 -10.99 -8.21
CA ILE A 112 21.30 -11.34 -8.46
C ILE A 112 21.52 -12.75 -7.90
N LEU A 113 21.78 -13.70 -8.81
CA LEU A 113 22.20 -15.05 -8.43
C LEU A 113 23.68 -14.99 -8.05
N GLN A 114 24.00 -15.07 -6.75
CA GLN A 114 25.37 -15.23 -6.27
C GLN A 114 25.48 -16.62 -5.64
N SER A 115 25.86 -17.60 -6.46
CA SER A 115 26.04 -19.02 -6.13
C SER A 115 24.82 -19.70 -5.48
N GLU A 116 24.92 -21.01 -5.29
CA GLU A 116 23.79 -21.97 -5.18
C GLU A 116 22.90 -21.80 -3.92
N GLN A 117 23.15 -20.81 -3.04
CA GLN A 117 22.43 -20.67 -1.77
C GLN A 117 22.04 -19.23 -1.36
N ALA A 118 22.30 -18.20 -2.17
CA ALA A 118 21.89 -16.83 -1.82
C ALA A 118 21.41 -16.01 -3.03
N THR A 119 20.15 -15.57 -2.99
CA THR A 119 19.57 -14.66 -4.00
C THR A 119 19.42 -13.27 -3.39
N THR A 120 20.33 -12.35 -3.70
CA THR A 120 20.15 -10.94 -3.30
C THR A 120 19.19 -10.26 -4.27
N ALA A 121 18.20 -9.51 -3.77
CA ALA A 121 17.32 -8.68 -4.60
C ALA A 121 17.58 -7.20 -4.33
N ASP A 122 18.09 -6.49 -5.33
CA ASP A 122 18.18 -5.03 -5.26
C ASP A 122 16.83 -4.44 -5.65
N VAL A 123 16.17 -3.74 -4.72
CA VAL A 123 14.86 -3.10 -4.92
C VAL A 123 15.06 -1.59 -5.07
N THR A 124 15.06 -1.10 -6.31
CA THR A 124 15.15 0.34 -6.55
C THR A 124 13.75 0.94 -6.50
N ALA A 125 13.49 1.86 -5.56
CA ALA A 125 12.23 2.57 -5.44
C ALA A 125 12.43 4.04 -5.86
N ALA A 126 11.99 4.41 -7.06
CA ALA A 126 12.10 5.79 -7.52
C ALA A 126 10.80 6.54 -7.24
N ASN A 127 10.86 7.67 -6.54
CA ASN A 127 9.76 8.62 -6.58
C ASN A 127 9.94 9.48 -7.84
N VAL A 128 8.98 9.40 -8.77
CA VAL A 128 9.01 10.10 -10.06
C VAL A 128 9.12 11.63 -9.88
N SER A 129 8.80 12.18 -8.71
CA SER A 129 8.78 13.63 -8.48
C SER A 129 10.00 14.26 -7.83
N GLU A 130 10.98 13.57 -7.20
CA GLU A 130 12.25 14.26 -6.83
C GLU A 130 13.39 13.43 -6.20
N SER A 131 13.24 12.11 -5.94
CA SER A 131 14.35 11.33 -5.36
C SER A 131 14.27 9.84 -5.64
N LYS A 132 15.36 9.27 -6.16
CA LYS A 132 15.55 7.82 -6.34
C LYS A 132 16.02 7.21 -5.02
N VAL A 133 15.15 6.47 -4.34
CA VAL A 133 15.46 5.76 -3.10
C VAL A 133 15.79 4.30 -3.43
N SER A 134 17.07 3.93 -3.40
CA SER A 134 17.45 2.52 -3.56
C SER A 134 17.32 1.79 -2.22
N VAL A 135 16.55 0.70 -2.18
CA VAL A 135 16.39 -0.18 -1.01
C VAL A 135 16.97 -1.55 -1.36
N ARG A 136 18.10 -1.93 -0.75
CA ARG A 136 18.63 -3.29 -0.91
C ARG A 136 17.88 -4.25 0.03
N ILE A 137 17.21 -5.26 -0.52
CA ILE A 137 16.54 -6.30 0.29
C ILE A 137 17.32 -7.61 0.10
N ASN A 138 18.08 -7.99 1.12
CA ASN A 138 18.77 -9.28 1.14
C ASN A 138 17.73 -10.37 1.43
N LEU A 139 17.32 -11.12 0.40
CA LEU A 139 16.43 -12.28 0.54
C LEU A 139 17.27 -13.55 0.67
N ALA A 140 17.46 -14.02 1.90
CA ALA A 140 17.93 -15.39 2.10
C ALA A 140 16.79 -16.34 1.72
N LEU A 141 16.87 -16.97 0.53
CA LEU A 141 15.96 -18.05 0.18
C LEU A 141 16.26 -19.24 1.10
N HIS A 142 15.52 -19.36 2.20
CA HIS A 142 15.47 -20.59 2.95
C HIS A 142 14.62 -21.57 2.14
N VAL A 143 15.27 -22.43 1.35
CA VAL A 143 14.59 -23.47 0.57
C VAL A 143 14.04 -24.51 1.54
N HIS A 144 12.85 -24.28 2.08
CA HIS A 144 12.12 -25.29 2.80
C HIS A 144 11.62 -26.30 1.75
N ARG A 145 12.21 -27.50 1.72
CA ARG A 145 11.59 -28.65 1.03
C ARG A 145 10.26 -28.93 1.73
N ARG A 146 9.17 -28.28 1.29
CA ARG A 146 7.82 -28.67 1.68
C ARG A 146 7.60 -30.08 1.15
N GLN A 147 7.77 -31.09 2.00
CA GLN A 147 6.99 -32.30 1.85
C GLN A 147 5.53 -31.89 2.05
N VAL A 148 4.78 -31.84 0.95
CA VAL A 148 3.33 -31.70 0.99
C VAL A 148 2.77 -33.00 1.57
N ARG A 149 2.71 -33.11 2.91
CA ARG A 149 1.70 -33.95 3.55
C ARG A 149 0.46 -33.08 3.71
N ARG A 150 -0.51 -33.25 2.80
CA ARG A 150 -1.88 -32.78 3.03
C ARG A 150 -2.37 -33.42 4.33
N ALA A 151 -2.36 -32.68 5.43
CA ALA A 151 -3.18 -33.01 6.58
C ALA A 151 -4.63 -32.72 6.18
N ILE A 152 -5.44 -33.78 6.08
CA ILE A 152 -6.89 -33.66 5.85
C ILE A 152 -7.47 -33.00 7.09
N SER A 153 -8.25 -31.93 6.89
CA SER A 153 -8.84 -31.17 7.99
C SER A 153 -9.79 -32.05 8.80
N PRO A 154 -9.90 -31.90 10.14
CA PRO A 154 -10.79 -32.74 10.96
C PRO A 154 -12.26 -32.76 10.50
N TRP A 155 -12.75 -31.69 9.87
CA TRP A 155 -14.11 -31.61 9.34
C TRP A 155 -14.28 -32.29 7.97
N GLU A 156 -13.21 -32.45 7.17
CA GLU A 156 -13.24 -33.20 5.91
C GLU A 156 -13.34 -34.72 6.15
N GLN A 157 -12.92 -35.19 7.33
CA GLN A 157 -13.06 -36.59 7.74
C GLN A 157 -14.51 -36.96 8.06
N SER A 158 -15.29 -35.99 8.56
CA SER A 158 -16.70 -36.20 8.92
C SER A 158 -17.66 -36.24 7.72
N ALA A 159 -17.23 -35.79 6.54
CA ALA A 159 -18.07 -35.72 5.34
C ALA A 159 -18.04 -37.01 4.48
N ARG A 160 -17.32 -38.05 4.92
CA ARG A 160 -17.22 -39.35 4.23
C ARG A 160 -17.73 -40.53 5.07
N GLY A 161 -18.44 -40.26 6.17
CA GLY A 161 -19.10 -41.26 7.01
C GLY A 161 -20.61 -41.25 6.79
#